data_AF-A0A0D7AQ27-F1
#
_entry.id   AF-A0A0D7AQ27-F1
#
_cell.length_a   1.000
_cell.length_b   1.000
_cell.length_c   1.000
_cell.angle_alpha   90.00
_cell.angle_beta   90.00
_cell.angle_gamma   90.00
#
_symmetry.space_group_name_H-M   'P 1'
#
loop_
_entity.id
_entity.type
_entity.pdbx_description
1 polymer ?
#
loop_
_entity_poly.entity_id
_entity_poly.type
_entity_poly.pdbx_seq_one_letter_code
_entity_poly.pdbx_strand_id
1 'polypeptide(L)'
;MAPILTPSPRRAGDTSVSGSPSREVPPLYAQFDASGVLDMPATLLTIAKRFEKLEKWTVGHVRALEERMSDVERWLVDKEKEKDEERGERSEDKERLDRLEQIPPEIKQDLNEIREELNELQGRVGELGREMARTAMANLSSGPSRRAVQVEEAPQMKSTTVS
;
A
#
# COMPACT_ATOMS: atom_id res chain seq x y z
N MET A 1 -37.66 -14.73 20.47
CA MET A 1 -37.55 -14.00 19.20
C MET A 1 -37.60 -15.02 18.06
N ALA A 2 -38.63 -14.98 17.22
CA ALA A 2 -38.76 -15.84 16.04
C ALA A 2 -38.10 -15.15 14.82
N PRO A 3 -37.46 -15.90 13.89
CA PRO A 3 -36.78 -15.31 12.75
C PRO A 3 -37.81 -14.83 11.70
N ILE A 4 -37.63 -13.59 11.25
CA ILE A 4 -38.41 -12.98 10.17
C ILE A 4 -37.93 -13.58 8.84
N LEU A 5 -38.75 -14.44 8.24
CA LEU A 5 -38.57 -14.89 6.86
C LEU A 5 -39.08 -13.80 5.92
N THR A 6 -38.22 -12.84 5.58
CA THR A 6 -38.49 -11.94 4.46
C THR A 6 -38.48 -12.76 3.16
N PRO A 7 -39.56 -12.81 2.37
CA PRO A 7 -39.55 -13.49 1.09
C PRO A 7 -38.62 -12.76 0.11
N SER A 8 -37.62 -13.48 -0.41
CA SER A 8 -36.74 -12.98 -1.47
C SER A 8 -37.54 -12.43 -2.64
N PRO A 9 -37.11 -11.31 -3.26
CA PRO A 9 -37.71 -10.80 -4.50
C PRO A 9 -37.72 -11.90 -5.55
N ARG A 10 -38.92 -12.41 -5.86
CA ARG A 10 -39.12 -13.44 -6.89
C ARG A 10 -38.60 -12.86 -8.20
N ARG A 11 -37.58 -13.50 -8.79
CA ARG A 11 -37.22 -13.31 -10.19
C ARG A 11 -38.49 -13.45 -11.01
N ALA A 12 -38.88 -12.40 -11.73
CA ALA A 12 -39.99 -12.40 -12.68
C ALA A 12 -39.66 -13.24 -13.93
N GLY A 13 -39.30 -14.51 -13.74
CA GLY A 13 -38.89 -15.42 -14.81
C GLY A 13 -39.28 -16.88 -14.58
N ASP A 14 -39.97 -17.20 -13.48
CA ASP A 14 -40.50 -18.54 -13.26
C ASP A 14 -42.03 -18.50 -13.32
N THR A 15 -42.54 -18.44 -14.55
CA THR A 15 -43.94 -18.77 -14.88
C THR A 15 -43.89 -19.99 -15.78
N SER A 16 -43.55 -21.13 -15.20
CA SER A 16 -43.53 -22.43 -15.86
C SER A 16 -44.62 -23.36 -15.29
N VAL A 17 -45.81 -22.83 -15.02
CA VAL A 17 -46.98 -23.68 -14.70
C VAL A 17 -48.23 -23.10 -15.36
N SER A 18 -48.61 -23.68 -16.50
CA SER A 18 -49.87 -23.47 -17.23
C SER A 18 -49.95 -22.28 -18.20
N GLY A 19 -49.42 -22.45 -19.42
CA GLY A 19 -49.67 -21.57 -20.55
C GLY A 19 -49.06 -22.15 -21.83
N SER A 20 -49.82 -22.18 -22.93
CA SER A 20 -49.44 -22.79 -24.21
C SER A 20 -48.00 -22.46 -24.68
N PRO A 21 -47.29 -23.44 -25.29
CA PRO A 21 -45.88 -23.29 -25.73
C PRO A 21 -45.64 -22.21 -26.81
N SER A 22 -46.68 -21.57 -27.33
CA SER A 22 -46.59 -20.53 -28.35
C SER A 22 -46.37 -19.10 -27.80
N ARG A 23 -46.23 -18.92 -26.48
CA ARG A 23 -46.03 -17.58 -25.86
C ARG A 23 -44.81 -17.47 -24.93
N GLU A 24 -43.97 -18.49 -24.86
CA GLU A 24 -42.70 -18.38 -24.16
C GLU A 24 -41.80 -17.38 -24.89
N VAL A 25 -41.23 -16.43 -24.15
CA VAL A 25 -40.24 -15.49 -24.70
C VAL A 25 -39.15 -16.35 -25.34
N PRO A 26 -38.83 -16.14 -26.63
CA PRO A 26 -37.89 -17.00 -27.30
C PRO A 26 -36.57 -17.06 -26.51
N PRO A 27 -35.93 -18.25 -26.40
CA PRO A 27 -34.69 -18.39 -25.67
C PRO A 27 -33.69 -17.30 -26.08
N LEU A 28 -33.00 -16.69 -25.13
CA LEU A 28 -32.19 -15.46 -25.32
C LEU A 28 -31.10 -15.54 -26.41
N TYR A 29 -30.84 -16.75 -26.91
CA TYR A 29 -29.83 -17.10 -27.90
C TYR A 29 -30.44 -17.54 -29.22
N ALA A 30 -31.73 -17.91 -29.22
CA ALA A 30 -32.47 -18.33 -30.39
C ALA A 30 -32.77 -17.12 -31.27
N GLN A 31 -32.25 -17.15 -32.49
CA GLN A 31 -32.54 -16.17 -33.51
C GLN A 31 -33.53 -16.77 -34.50
N PHE A 32 -34.46 -15.97 -34.96
CA PHE A 32 -35.47 -16.37 -35.93
C PHE A 32 -35.27 -15.53 -37.18
N ASP A 33 -35.49 -16.15 -38.33
CA ASP A 33 -35.45 -15.45 -39.61
C ASP A 33 -36.70 -14.56 -39.78
N ALA A 34 -36.75 -13.78 -40.87
CA ALA A 34 -37.90 -12.92 -41.18
C ALA A 34 -39.21 -13.71 -41.40
N SER A 35 -39.14 -15.03 -41.60
CA SER A 35 -40.30 -15.92 -41.74
C SER A 35 -40.79 -16.48 -40.40
N GLY A 36 -40.07 -16.20 -39.30
CA GLY A 36 -40.39 -16.70 -37.97
C GLY A 36 -39.91 -18.14 -37.71
N VAL A 37 -39.07 -18.69 -38.57
CA VAL A 37 -38.44 -20.01 -38.39
C VAL A 37 -37.11 -19.83 -37.66
N LEU A 38 -36.75 -20.82 -36.84
CA LEU A 38 -35.49 -20.81 -36.08
C LEU A 38 -34.29 -20.81 -37.03
N ASP A 39 -33.51 -19.73 -37.00
CA ASP A 39 -32.23 -19.61 -37.68
C ASP A 39 -31.17 -20.36 -36.86
N MET A 40 -31.02 -21.64 -37.17
CA MET A 40 -30.04 -22.52 -36.53
C MET A 40 -28.60 -22.00 -36.70
N PRO A 41 -28.12 -21.62 -37.90
CA PRO A 41 -26.79 -21.05 -38.08
C PRO A 41 -26.51 -19.83 -37.21
N ALA A 42 -27.41 -18.84 -37.18
CA ALA A 42 -27.19 -17.59 -36.45
C ALA A 42 -27.30 -17.79 -34.92
N THR A 43 -28.19 -18.69 -34.49
CA THR A 43 -28.28 -19.16 -33.10
C THR A 43 -26.97 -19.82 -32.65
N LEU A 44 -26.43 -20.75 -33.43
CA LEU A 44 -25.16 -21.42 -33.11
C LEU A 44 -23.99 -20.44 -33.06
N LEU A 45 -23.91 -19.50 -34.00
CA LEU A 45 -22.87 -18.47 -33.99
C LEU A 45 -22.95 -17.58 -32.74
N THR A 46 -24.16 -17.23 -32.32
CA THR A 46 -24.41 -16.44 -31.11
C THR A 46 -23.97 -17.19 -29.85
N ILE A 47 -24.30 -18.48 -29.77
CA ILE A 47 -23.89 -19.36 -28.68
C ILE A 47 -22.36 -19.49 -28.64
N ALA A 48 -21.73 -19.76 -29.79
CA ALA A 48 -20.29 -19.88 -29.91
C ALA A 48 -19.54 -18.63 -29.42
N LYS A 49 -19.97 -17.42 -29.84
CA LYS A 49 -19.37 -16.15 -29.39
C LYS A 49 -19.44 -15.97 -27.87
N ARG A 50 -20.52 -16.44 -27.25
CA ARG A 50 -20.67 -16.34 -25.80
C ARG A 50 -19.83 -17.37 -25.06
N PHE A 51 -19.67 -18.58 -25.61
CA PHE A 51 -18.71 -19.55 -25.08
C PHE A 51 -17.27 -19.03 -25.17
N GLU A 52 -16.88 -18.40 -26.28
CA GLU A 52 -15.56 -17.78 -26.40
C GLU A 52 -15.33 -16.69 -25.32
N LYS A 53 -16.36 -15.86 -25.06
CA LYS A 53 -16.28 -14.86 -23.99
C LYS A 53 -16.21 -15.51 -22.60
N LEU A 54 -16.98 -16.57 -22.39
CA LEU A 54 -16.97 -17.31 -21.12
C LEU A 54 -15.61 -17.96 -20.89
N GLU A 55 -15.01 -18.58 -21.89
CA GLU A 55 -13.68 -19.17 -21.83
C GLU A 55 -12.61 -18.13 -21.52
N LYS A 56 -12.59 -17.01 -22.26
CA LYS A 56 -11.65 -15.91 -21.97
C LYS A 56 -11.82 -15.38 -20.55
N TRP A 57 -13.06 -15.27 -20.09
CA TRP A 57 -13.34 -14.78 -18.75
C TRP A 57 -12.92 -15.77 -17.65
N THR A 58 -13.23 -17.07 -17.81
CA THR A 58 -12.86 -18.09 -16.82
C THR A 58 -11.34 -18.28 -16.77
N VAL A 59 -10.68 -18.38 -17.93
CA VAL A 59 -9.22 -18.49 -18.02
C VAL A 59 -8.55 -17.24 -17.45
N GLY A 60 -9.04 -16.04 -17.81
CA GLY A 60 -8.51 -14.79 -17.27
C GLY A 60 -8.67 -14.67 -15.76
N HIS A 61 -9.81 -15.11 -15.22
CA HIS A 61 -10.06 -15.11 -13.78
C HIS A 61 -9.13 -16.08 -13.04
N VAL A 62 -8.96 -17.31 -13.53
CA VAL A 62 -8.04 -18.29 -12.93
C VAL A 62 -6.62 -17.77 -12.95
N ARG A 63 -6.15 -17.22 -14.08
CA ARG A 63 -4.80 -16.65 -14.18
C ARG A 63 -4.59 -15.50 -13.20
N ALA A 64 -5.56 -14.59 -13.08
CA ALA A 64 -5.49 -13.49 -12.11
C ALA A 64 -5.52 -13.99 -10.65
N LEU A 65 -6.15 -15.14 -10.39
CA LEU A 65 -6.13 -15.77 -9.08
C LEU A 65 -4.76 -16.40 -8.79
N GLU A 66 -4.18 -17.10 -9.77
CA GLU A 66 -2.85 -17.70 -9.68
C GLU A 66 -1.75 -16.66 -9.46
N GLU A 67 -1.79 -15.54 -10.20
CA GLU A 67 -0.84 -14.43 -10.03
C GLU A 67 -0.91 -13.86 -8.60
N ARG A 68 -2.12 -13.62 -8.06
CA ARG A 68 -2.28 -13.15 -6.68
C ARG A 68 -1.87 -14.19 -5.64
N MET A 69 -2.05 -15.48 -5.92
CA MET A 69 -1.59 -16.54 -5.02
C MET A 69 -0.07 -16.59 -4.98
N SER A 70 0.59 -16.45 -6.12
CA SER A 70 2.05 -16.36 -6.20
C SER A 70 2.60 -15.15 -5.44
N ASP A 71 1.92 -13.99 -5.53
CA ASP A 71 2.28 -12.80 -4.76
C ASP A 71 2.16 -13.04 -3.24
N VAL A 72 1.11 -13.73 -2.80
CA VAL A 72 0.91 -14.09 -1.39
C VAL A 72 1.99 -15.05 -0.91
N GLU A 73 2.31 -16.09 -1.69
CA GLU A 73 3.39 -17.03 -1.36
C GLU A 73 4.73 -16.32 -1.24
N ARG A 74 5.06 -15.45 -2.20
CA ARG A 74 6.29 -14.65 -2.15
C ARG A 74 6.30 -13.74 -0.92
N TRP A 75 5.20 -13.06 -0.62
CA TRP A 75 5.10 -12.21 0.57
C TRP A 75 5.30 -13.01 1.85
N LEU A 76 4.73 -14.22 1.96
CA LEU A 76 4.91 -15.08 3.13
C LEU A 76 6.36 -15.50 3.30
N VAL A 77 7.04 -15.88 2.21
CA VAL A 77 8.45 -16.26 2.23
C VAL A 77 9.33 -15.07 2.60
N ASP A 78 9.11 -13.90 1.99
CA ASP A 78 9.89 -12.70 2.28
C ASP A 78 9.65 -12.24 3.74
N LYS A 79 8.41 -12.35 4.25
CA LYS A 79 8.07 -12.04 5.64
C LYS A 79 8.69 -13.02 6.64
N GLU A 80 8.79 -14.30 6.30
CA GLU A 80 9.47 -15.31 7.13
C GLU A 80 10.98 -15.02 7.20
N LYS A 81 11.61 -14.71 6.06
CA LYS A 81 13.03 -14.32 6.02
C LYS A 81 13.31 -13.06 6.84
N GLU A 82 12.49 -12.02 6.69
CA GLU A 82 12.61 -10.78 7.49
C GLU A 82 12.55 -11.08 8.99
N LYS A 83 11.63 -11.97 9.41
CA LYS A 83 11.49 -12.37 10.81
C LYS A 83 12.69 -13.18 11.32
N ASP A 84 13.27 -14.04 10.47
CA ASP A 84 14.48 -14.79 10.81
C ASP A 84 15.70 -13.88 10.93
N GLU A 85 15.81 -12.87 10.05
CA GLU A 85 16.83 -11.82 10.13
C GLU A 85 16.69 -10.99 11.42
N GLU A 86 15.48 -10.51 11.74
CA GLU A 86 15.22 -9.80 13.00
C GLU A 86 15.56 -10.65 14.24
N ARG A 87 15.31 -11.96 14.17
CA ARG A 87 15.63 -12.89 15.26
C ARG A 87 17.14 -13.17 15.34
N GLY A 88 17.82 -13.24 14.20
CA GLY A 88 19.27 -13.32 14.10
C GLY A 88 19.94 -12.10 14.72
N GLU A 89 19.55 -10.89 14.29
CA GLU A 89 20.05 -9.62 14.81
C GLU A 89 19.83 -9.49 16.33
N ARG A 90 18.63 -9.83 16.84
CA ARG A 90 18.38 -9.85 18.29
C ARG A 90 19.27 -10.83 19.04
N SER A 91 19.61 -11.96 18.41
CA SER A 91 20.48 -12.96 19.02
C SER A 91 21.94 -12.47 19.04
N GLU A 92 22.41 -11.84 17.97
CA GLU A 92 23.73 -11.22 17.90
C GLU A 92 23.86 -10.03 18.88
N ASP A 93 22.83 -9.20 18.98
CA ASP A 93 22.77 -8.11 19.96
C ASP A 93 22.79 -8.64 21.39
N LYS A 94 22.09 -9.75 21.66
CA LYS A 94 22.11 -10.40 22.97
C LYS A 94 23.48 -11.02 23.27
N GLU A 95 24.12 -11.69 22.31
CA GLU A 95 25.49 -12.19 22.47
C GLU A 95 26.50 -11.07 22.69
N ARG A 96 26.33 -9.92 22.02
CA ARG A 96 27.13 -8.71 22.28
C ARG A 96 26.90 -8.18 23.69
N LEU A 97 25.65 -8.17 24.15
CA LEU A 97 25.29 -7.76 25.51
C LEU A 97 25.89 -8.71 26.57
N ASP A 98 25.81 -10.02 26.36
CA ASP A 98 26.39 -11.04 27.25
C ASP A 98 27.93 -10.92 27.28
N ARG A 99 28.59 -10.57 26.16
CA ARG A 99 30.04 -10.25 26.16
C ARG A 99 30.35 -8.97 26.92
N LEU A 100 29.52 -7.95 26.83
CA LEU A 100 29.64 -6.73 27.65
C LEU A 100 29.43 -7.05 29.14
N GLU A 101 28.59 -8.03 29.48
CA GLU A 101 28.43 -8.52 30.86
C GLU A 101 29.66 -9.29 31.39
N GLN A 102 30.43 -9.94 30.52
CA GLN A 102 31.71 -10.58 30.89
C GLN A 102 32.88 -9.62 31.05
N ILE A 103 32.69 -8.32 30.80
CA ILE A 103 33.71 -7.30 31.08
C ILE A 103 33.94 -7.27 32.61
N PRO A 104 35.21 -7.37 33.07
CA PRO A 104 35.55 -7.25 34.48
C PRO A 104 34.88 -6.04 35.14
N PRO A 105 34.39 -6.17 36.39
CA PRO A 105 33.68 -5.10 37.07
C PRO A 105 34.52 -3.82 37.17
N GLU A 106 35.85 -3.92 37.23
CA GLU A 106 36.74 -2.77 37.21
C GLU A 106 36.59 -1.95 35.91
N ILE A 107 36.61 -2.61 34.75
CA ILE A 107 36.50 -1.92 33.46
C ILE A 107 35.09 -1.36 33.24
N LYS A 108 34.03 -2.00 33.77
CA LYS A 108 32.67 -1.44 33.75
C LYS A 108 32.55 -0.18 34.60
N GLN A 109 33.22 -0.17 35.74
CA GLN A 109 33.28 1.00 36.59
C GLN A 109 34.04 2.14 35.90
N ASP A 110 35.21 1.85 35.32
CA ASP A 110 35.99 2.82 34.55
C ASP A 110 35.18 3.42 33.38
N LEU A 111 34.40 2.60 32.66
CA LEU A 111 33.53 3.09 31.58
C LEU A 111 32.39 3.98 32.07
N ASN A 112 31.83 3.69 33.25
CA ASN A 112 30.82 4.55 33.86
C ASN A 112 31.43 5.87 34.33
N GLU A 113 32.62 5.84 34.94
CA GLU A 113 33.38 7.03 35.32
C GLU A 113 33.69 7.88 34.08
N ILE A 114 34.20 7.28 32.99
CA ILE A 114 34.43 7.97 31.70
C ILE A 114 33.13 8.59 31.14
N ARG A 115 31.99 7.89 31.28
CA ARG A 115 30.70 8.39 30.80
C ARG A 115 30.20 9.58 31.63
N GLU A 116 30.40 9.54 32.94
CA GLU A 116 30.10 10.66 33.84
C GLU A 116 31.00 11.86 33.55
N GLU A 117 32.30 11.64 33.36
CA GLU A 117 33.25 12.68 32.95
C GLU A 117 32.88 13.30 31.60
N LEU A 118 32.45 12.50 30.63
CA LEU A 118 31.96 12.99 29.33
C LEU A 118 30.68 13.84 29.46
N ASN A 119 29.75 13.43 30.32
CA ASN A 119 28.54 14.20 30.59
C ASN A 119 28.85 15.54 31.27
N GLU A 120 29.78 15.54 32.22
CA GLU A 120 30.26 16.77 32.86
C GLU A 120 30.95 17.68 31.82
N LEU A 121 31.83 17.12 30.99
CA LEU A 121 32.54 17.84 29.95
C LEU A 121 31.55 18.45 28.93
N GLN A 122 30.53 17.71 28.53
CA GLN A 122 29.47 18.19 27.65
C GLN A 122 28.69 19.36 28.28
N GLY A 123 28.41 19.29 29.59
CA GLY A 123 27.80 20.39 30.35
C GLY A 123 28.67 21.64 30.34
N ARG A 124 29.96 21.49 30.67
CA ARG A 124 30.95 22.58 30.70
C ARG A 124 31.19 23.19 29.32
N VAL A 125 31.28 22.37 28.27
CA VAL A 125 31.40 22.85 26.87
C VAL A 125 30.13 23.58 26.44
N GLY A 126 28.95 23.11 26.85
CA GLY A 126 27.69 23.80 26.61
C GLY A 126 27.63 25.16 27.31
N GLU A 127 28.14 25.27 28.52
CA GLU A 127 28.28 26.54 29.25
C GLU A 127 29.30 27.47 28.61
N LEU A 128 30.47 26.95 28.24
CA LEU A 128 31.52 27.70 27.55
C LEU A 128 31.04 28.22 26.19
N GLY A 129 30.27 27.43 25.44
CA GLY A 129 29.66 27.87 24.18
C GLY A 129 28.64 29.01 24.40
N ARG A 130 27.85 28.95 25.48
CA ARG A 130 26.94 30.04 25.86
C ARG A 130 27.70 31.28 26.33
N GLU A 131 28.79 31.12 27.06
CA GLU A 131 29.63 32.24 27.49
C GLU A 131 30.31 32.89 26.28
N MET A 132 30.95 32.12 25.41
CA MET A 132 31.56 32.62 24.16
C MET A 132 30.54 33.31 23.25
N ALA A 133 29.31 32.79 23.14
CA ALA A 133 28.24 33.46 22.40
C ALA A 133 27.85 34.79 23.05
N ARG A 134 27.80 34.87 24.39
CA ARG A 134 27.57 36.14 25.10
C ARG A 134 28.72 37.12 24.88
N THR A 135 29.97 36.68 24.91
CA THR A 135 31.13 37.56 24.67
C THR A 135 31.20 38.02 23.21
N ALA A 136 30.83 37.15 22.27
CA ALA A 136 30.72 37.50 20.85
C ALA A 136 29.59 38.49 20.58
N MET A 137 28.43 38.36 21.23
CA MET A 137 27.30 39.28 21.09
C MET A 137 27.49 40.60 21.87
N ALA A 138 28.20 40.58 23.00
CA ALA A 138 28.55 41.80 23.75
C ALA A 138 29.43 42.75 22.92
N ASN A 139 30.22 42.22 21.99
CA ASN A 139 31.03 43.02 21.05
C ASN A 139 30.26 43.47 19.79
N LEU A 140 29.03 42.99 19.56
CA LEU A 140 28.19 43.37 18.41
C LEU A 140 27.02 44.31 18.80
N SER A 141 26.73 44.47 20.10
CA SER A 141 25.65 45.35 20.60
C SER A 141 25.99 46.85 20.58
N SER A 142 27.15 47.25 20.05
CA SER A 142 27.51 48.64 19.77
C SER A 142 27.81 48.84 18.28
N GLY A 143 26.79 48.85 17.43
CA GLY A 143 26.93 49.20 16.02
C GLY A 143 25.59 49.19 15.25
N PRO A 144 25.31 50.17 14.38
CA PRO A 144 23.95 50.57 14.05
C PRO A 144 23.25 49.75 12.96
N SER A 145 21.95 49.55 13.20
CA SER A 145 20.82 49.32 12.28
C SER A 145 21.09 49.48 10.77
N ARG A 146 20.74 48.45 9.98
CA ARG A 146 20.15 48.50 8.62
C ARG A 146 19.76 47.07 8.17
N ARG A 147 18.46 46.74 8.17
CA ARG A 147 17.49 46.83 7.05
C ARG A 147 17.58 45.64 6.08
N ALA A 148 16.63 44.72 6.20
CA ALA A 148 16.43 43.60 5.26
C ALA A 148 15.88 44.09 3.91
N VAL A 149 16.34 43.48 2.82
CA VAL A 149 15.88 43.71 1.44
C VAL A 149 15.18 42.45 0.94
N GLN A 150 13.95 42.60 0.45
CA GLN A 150 13.17 41.60 -0.29
C GLN A 150 13.24 41.92 -1.80
N VAL A 151 13.43 40.93 -2.67
CA VAL A 151 13.14 40.96 -4.13
C VAL A 151 13.01 39.48 -4.57
N GLU A 152 11.86 38.91 -4.98
CA GLU A 152 10.93 39.09 -6.13
C GLU A 152 11.15 37.99 -7.21
N GLU A 153 10.10 37.20 -7.46
CA GLU A 153 10.03 36.01 -8.33
C GLU A 153 9.49 36.38 -9.73
N ALA A 154 10.08 35.82 -10.81
CA ALA A 154 9.80 36.19 -12.20
C ALA A 154 8.84 35.21 -12.94
N PRO A 155 8.08 35.67 -13.98
CA PRO A 155 6.88 34.98 -14.48
C PRO A 155 7.09 33.98 -15.63
N GLN A 156 6.15 33.02 -15.75
CA GLN A 156 6.09 31.96 -16.76
C GLN A 156 5.53 32.41 -18.12
N MET A 157 6.13 31.94 -19.22
CA MET A 157 5.66 32.13 -20.60
C MET A 157 4.75 30.98 -21.07
N LYS A 158 3.62 31.35 -21.70
CA LYS A 158 2.71 30.44 -22.44
C LYS A 158 2.97 30.59 -23.95
N SER A 159 3.03 29.50 -24.70
CA SER A 159 3.12 29.52 -26.17
C SER A 159 1.88 28.89 -26.80
N THR A 160 1.35 29.57 -27.81
CA THR A 160 0.05 29.37 -28.48
C THR A 160 0.22 28.65 -29.83
N THR A 161 -0.68 27.70 -30.10
CA THR A 161 -0.88 26.97 -31.36
C THR A 161 -1.52 27.85 -32.45
N VAL A 162 -1.11 27.70 -33.72
CA VAL A 162 -1.84 28.20 -34.89
C VAL A 162 -1.97 27.08 -35.94
N SER A 163 -3.16 27.04 -36.54
CA SER A 163 -3.71 26.10 -37.54
C SER A 163 -3.04 26.12 -38.90
#